data_AF-H3GK33-F1
#
_entry.id   AF-H3GK33-F1
#
_cell.length_a   1.000
_cell.length_b   1.000
_cell.length_c   1.000
_cell.angle_alpha   90.00
_cell.angle_beta   90.00
_cell.angle_gamma   90.00
#
_symmetry.space_group_name_H-M   'P 1'
#
loop_
_entity.id
_entity.type
_entity.pdbx_description
1 polymer ?
#
loop_
_entity_poly.entity_id
_entity_poly.type
_entity_poly.pdbx_seq_one_letter_code
_entity_poly.pdbx_strand_id
1 'polypeptide(L)'
;MASSFPSALPPRVPSAASNLHVTASDISLFSRSDDEGGAEDAMDTEAEQLAARTLASEQQDGDEGETLGQELLEALRLGTSNFLLAYNTRAGIAALLRLLKLLQRRDWKAVTDLRQLLDEKHLAFRLDAVRLGLFLGWFTGGYRGLRALLPVILRLLLPRKQLQDDKKLKEVSALGAGAIAALALGFVDAKRRRSLALYALTRALQCGYNTAKRQKRWHFWGSNWQYGDALLFSLSSAQVMYAYVMRPRTLPPEYFRFIQRTGPVELETLELVQQVNRRLPVNAATLQKLLDRKPGIPRDFPLPTDIVPCRLLHPNADSCAVGTLLCFKRAFLKTFPLYLSLFIVPGVVIHFKRFLRAPFRTLVRSTLNATRSNCFLASFVSLYLSLVCLHRRVVSKDHRFIYYLAGLGASTTILLEPKSRRSELALYVLPRALDSLAMILHDRRICSGFKYGEVALFSASMAVMMHCYEHETESMSPFVYSTMKRFLQTSTDKKQLYVASLEKKERRRSQSIIQTSAAADGATSA
;
A
#
# COMPACT_ATOMS: atom_id res chain seq x y z
N MET A 1 -9.72 39.22 -15.61
CA MET A 1 -10.65 38.73 -14.57
C MET A 1 -9.85 37.97 -13.52
N ALA A 2 -9.70 38.57 -12.34
CA ALA A 2 -8.90 38.07 -11.23
C ALA A 2 -9.58 36.87 -10.57
N SER A 3 -8.91 35.71 -10.55
CA SER A 3 -9.36 34.55 -9.78
C SER A 3 -9.01 34.76 -8.30
N SER A 4 -9.97 35.25 -7.53
CA SER A 4 -9.91 35.31 -6.07
C SER A 4 -9.92 33.89 -5.48
N PHE A 5 -8.76 33.39 -5.07
CA PHE A 5 -8.65 32.15 -4.31
C PHE A 5 -8.94 32.44 -2.83
N PRO A 6 -9.91 31.78 -2.18
CA PRO A 6 -10.10 31.94 -0.75
C PRO A 6 -8.94 31.26 0.02
N SER A 7 -8.31 32.08 0.86
CA SER A 7 -7.13 31.84 1.71
C SER A 7 -7.39 30.98 2.94
N ALA A 8 -8.58 30.41 3.12
CA ALA A 8 -8.89 29.65 4.32
C ALA A 8 -8.43 28.17 4.23
N LEU A 9 -7.56 27.76 5.14
CA LEU A 9 -7.35 26.35 5.49
C LEU A 9 -8.62 25.80 6.17
N PRO A 10 -8.87 24.48 6.12
CA PRO A 10 -10.05 23.89 6.75
C PRO A 10 -10.06 24.16 8.27
N PRO A 11 -11.25 24.36 8.88
CA PRO A 11 -11.37 24.63 10.30
C PRO A 11 -10.84 23.46 11.15
N ARG A 12 -10.24 23.79 12.30
CA ARG A 12 -9.79 22.82 13.30
C ARG A 12 -11.02 22.15 13.94
N VAL A 13 -11.22 20.86 13.69
CA VAL A 13 -12.10 20.00 14.49
C VAL A 13 -11.26 19.37 15.62
N PRO A 14 -11.72 19.35 16.88
CA PRO A 14 -10.95 18.81 17.99
C PRO A 14 -10.73 17.29 17.91
N SER A 15 -9.53 16.89 18.34
CA SER A 15 -9.01 15.56 18.69
C SER A 15 -9.72 14.31 18.12
N ALA A 16 -9.19 13.77 17.02
CA ALA A 16 -9.34 12.36 16.66
C ALA A 16 -7.96 11.68 16.64
N ALA A 17 -7.45 11.32 17.81
CA ALA A 17 -6.25 10.48 17.96
C ALA A 17 -6.46 9.02 17.51
N SER A 18 -7.59 8.69 16.87
CA SER A 18 -7.99 7.32 16.53
C SER A 18 -8.31 7.07 15.05
N ASN A 19 -8.04 8.04 14.17
CA ASN A 19 -8.34 7.91 12.73
C ASN A 19 -7.08 7.81 11.87
N LEU A 20 -5.95 7.33 12.41
CA LEU A 20 -4.94 6.74 11.53
C LEU A 20 -5.55 5.41 11.08
N HIS A 21 -6.15 5.41 9.91
CA HIS A 21 -6.73 4.21 9.33
C HIS A 21 -5.56 3.34 8.87
N VAL A 22 -4.94 2.65 9.83
CA VAL A 22 -3.85 1.71 9.60
C VAL A 22 -4.39 0.68 8.62
N THR A 23 -3.94 0.78 7.37
CA THR A 23 -4.32 -0.15 6.33
C THR A 23 -3.58 -1.47 6.57
N ALA A 24 -4.13 -2.60 6.11
CA ALA A 24 -3.42 -3.88 6.21
C ALA A 24 -2.02 -3.82 5.58
N SER A 25 -1.82 -2.94 4.58
CA SER A 25 -0.52 -2.59 3.99
C SER A 25 0.44 -1.88 4.95
N ASP A 26 -0.05 -1.04 5.86
CA ASP A 26 0.79 -0.37 6.86
C ASP A 26 1.29 -1.39 7.90
N ILE A 27 0.47 -2.38 8.27
CA ILE A 27 0.82 -3.43 9.24
C ILE A 27 1.79 -4.44 8.61
N SER A 28 1.57 -4.83 7.35
CA SER A 28 2.38 -5.84 6.67
C SER A 28 3.75 -5.32 6.19
N LEU A 29 3.89 -4.03 5.88
CA LEU A 29 5.18 -3.37 5.58
C LEU A 29 6.22 -3.61 6.69
N PHE A 30 5.76 -3.67 7.94
CA PHE A 30 6.59 -3.86 9.13
C PHE A 30 6.60 -5.29 9.68
N SER A 31 5.72 -6.17 9.16
CA SER A 31 5.58 -7.56 9.60
C SER A 31 6.43 -8.56 8.81
N ARG A 32 7.26 -8.12 7.86
CA ARG A 32 8.10 -9.01 7.05
C ARG A 32 9.26 -9.56 7.89
N SER A 33 8.98 -10.61 8.66
CA SER A 33 9.96 -11.55 9.15
C SER A 33 10.15 -12.62 8.08
N ASP A 34 11.31 -12.62 7.43
CA ASP A 34 11.79 -13.74 6.63
C ASP A 34 11.89 -14.95 7.59
N ASP A 35 11.02 -15.95 7.40
CA ASP A 35 11.12 -17.35 7.86
C ASP A 35 9.71 -17.99 7.76
N GLU A 36 9.33 -18.43 6.55
CA GLU A 36 8.34 -19.49 6.37
C GLU A 36 9.08 -20.76 5.94
N GLY A 37 9.69 -21.41 6.93
CA GLY A 37 10.17 -22.78 6.86
C GLY A 37 9.71 -23.48 8.13
N GLY A 38 8.63 -24.26 8.03
CA GLY A 38 8.05 -24.96 9.16
C GLY A 38 7.29 -26.19 8.65
N ALA A 39 7.90 -27.34 8.90
CA ALA A 39 7.48 -28.69 8.55
C ALA A 39 6.01 -28.98 8.92
N GLU A 40 5.32 -29.66 8.01
CA GLU A 40 4.10 -30.41 8.32
C GLU A 40 4.46 -31.90 8.39
N ASP A 41 3.93 -32.52 9.44
CA ASP A 41 4.20 -33.86 9.93
C ASP A 41 3.86 -34.96 8.92
N ALA A 42 4.68 -36.01 8.94
CA ALA A 42 4.45 -37.25 8.21
C ALA A 42 3.42 -38.12 8.94
N MET A 43 2.29 -38.43 8.29
CA MET A 43 1.40 -39.52 8.70
C MET A 43 0.51 -40.02 7.53
N ASP A 44 0.55 -41.33 7.31
CA ASP A 44 -0.26 -42.23 6.47
C ASP A 44 -0.48 -41.93 4.97
N THR A 45 0.55 -42.27 4.20
CA THR A 45 0.66 -42.16 2.73
C THR A 45 -0.36 -42.95 1.89
N GLU A 46 -0.93 -44.06 2.38
CA GLU A 46 -1.77 -44.94 1.53
C GLU A 46 -3.24 -44.49 1.44
N ALA A 47 -3.82 -44.04 2.56
CA ALA A 47 -5.20 -43.52 2.58
C ALA A 47 -5.32 -42.20 1.79
N GLU A 48 -4.26 -41.39 1.84
CA GLU A 48 -4.14 -40.11 1.13
C GLU A 48 -4.05 -40.32 -0.40
N GLN A 49 -3.34 -41.36 -0.84
CA GLN A 49 -3.22 -41.76 -2.24
C GLN A 49 -4.52 -42.35 -2.81
N LEU A 50 -5.26 -43.12 -2.00
CA LEU A 50 -6.53 -43.72 -2.42
C LEU A 50 -7.62 -42.65 -2.58
N ALA A 51 -7.63 -41.64 -1.71
CA ALA A 51 -8.51 -40.47 -1.82
C ALA A 51 -8.17 -39.58 -3.04
N ALA A 52 -6.90 -39.47 -3.41
CA ALA A 52 -6.49 -38.71 -4.60
C ALA A 52 -6.93 -39.39 -5.91
N ARG A 53 -6.87 -40.73 -5.98
CA ARG A 53 -7.30 -41.50 -7.16
C ARG A 53 -8.82 -41.49 -7.35
N THR A 54 -9.61 -41.57 -6.29
CA THR A 54 -11.06 -41.45 -6.37
C THR A 54 -11.52 -40.06 -6.80
N LEU A 55 -10.85 -39.00 -6.33
CA LEU A 55 -11.12 -37.63 -6.78
C LEU A 55 -10.73 -37.39 -8.25
N ALA A 56 -9.65 -38.01 -8.73
CA ALA A 56 -9.24 -37.92 -10.14
C ALA A 56 -10.23 -38.64 -11.08
N SER A 57 -10.80 -39.78 -10.65
CA SER A 57 -11.82 -40.49 -11.45
C SER A 57 -13.15 -39.74 -11.54
N GLU A 58 -13.54 -39.01 -10.49
CA GLU A 58 -14.77 -38.18 -10.51
C GLU A 58 -14.68 -36.98 -11.47
N GLN A 59 -13.48 -36.51 -11.81
CA GLN A 59 -13.29 -35.36 -12.71
C GLN A 59 -13.37 -35.72 -14.20
N GLN A 60 -13.36 -37.01 -14.55
CA GLN A 60 -13.23 -37.44 -15.94
C GLN A 60 -14.58 -37.63 -16.65
N ASP A 61 -15.70 -37.45 -15.95
CA ASP A 61 -17.06 -37.80 -16.39
C ASP A 61 -18.03 -36.61 -16.63
N GLY A 62 -17.52 -35.38 -16.75
CA GLY A 62 -18.36 -34.17 -16.88
C GLY A 62 -18.50 -33.62 -18.31
N ASP A 63 -19.74 -33.56 -18.81
CA ASP A 63 -20.13 -32.94 -20.10
C ASP A 63 -19.92 -31.42 -20.08
N GLU A 64 -19.39 -30.83 -21.17
CA GLU A 64 -18.91 -29.43 -21.21
C GLU A 64 -19.99 -28.39 -20.81
N GLY A 65 -21.29 -28.71 -20.98
CA GLY A 65 -22.42 -27.87 -20.58
C GLY A 65 -22.72 -27.87 -19.07
N GLU A 66 -22.50 -28.99 -18.38
CA GLU A 66 -22.66 -29.09 -16.91
C GLU A 66 -21.50 -28.41 -16.18
N THR A 67 -20.31 -28.37 -16.80
CA THR A 67 -19.11 -27.74 -16.21
C THR A 67 -19.24 -26.22 -16.02
N LEU A 68 -19.88 -25.50 -16.95
CA LEU A 68 -20.02 -24.04 -16.87
C LEU A 68 -20.95 -23.60 -15.72
N GLY A 69 -22.06 -24.33 -15.53
CA GLY A 69 -22.99 -24.07 -14.44
C GLY A 69 -22.34 -24.27 -13.07
N GLN A 70 -21.52 -25.31 -12.93
CA GLN A 70 -20.74 -25.57 -11.71
C GLN A 70 -19.72 -24.46 -11.44
N GLU A 71 -18.96 -24.02 -12.46
CA GLU A 71 -18.00 -22.91 -12.34
C GLU A 71 -18.66 -21.58 -11.92
N LEU A 72 -19.85 -21.29 -12.46
CA LEU A 72 -20.62 -20.10 -12.07
C LEU A 72 -21.15 -20.20 -10.63
N LEU A 73 -21.60 -21.38 -10.21
CA LEU A 73 -22.03 -21.62 -8.84
C LEU A 73 -20.85 -21.48 -7.85
N GLU A 74 -19.67 -22.00 -8.22
CA GLU A 74 -18.44 -21.81 -7.47
C GLU A 74 -18.05 -20.32 -7.38
N ALA A 75 -18.17 -19.58 -8.48
CA ALA A 75 -17.93 -18.14 -8.51
C ALA A 75 -18.88 -17.38 -7.57
N LEU A 76 -20.17 -17.74 -7.55
CA LEU A 76 -21.16 -17.17 -6.63
C LEU A 76 -20.82 -17.52 -5.16
N ARG A 77 -20.45 -18.78 -4.89
CA ARG A 77 -20.04 -19.22 -3.55
C ARG A 77 -18.77 -18.51 -3.07
N LEU A 78 -17.80 -18.31 -3.94
CA LEU A 78 -16.59 -17.55 -3.66
C LEU A 78 -16.92 -16.09 -3.35
N GLY A 79 -17.75 -15.45 -4.20
CA GLY A 79 -18.17 -14.07 -4.02
C GLY A 79 -18.94 -13.84 -2.71
N THR A 80 -19.89 -14.71 -2.39
CA THR A 80 -20.67 -14.67 -1.14
C THR A 80 -19.80 -14.94 0.09
N SER A 81 -18.89 -15.91 0.03
CA SER A 81 -17.93 -16.19 1.11
C SER A 81 -17.02 -14.98 1.39
N ASN A 82 -16.44 -14.39 0.33
CA ASN A 82 -15.58 -13.21 0.46
C ASN A 82 -16.34 -11.96 0.90
N PHE A 83 -17.60 -11.80 0.48
CA PHE A 83 -18.50 -10.76 0.98
C PHE A 83 -18.65 -10.86 2.50
N LEU A 84 -19.02 -12.05 3.00
CA LEU A 84 -19.22 -12.30 4.43
C LEU A 84 -17.93 -12.11 5.22
N LEU A 85 -16.80 -12.62 4.71
CA LEU A 85 -15.49 -12.45 5.33
C LEU A 85 -15.12 -10.97 5.47
N ALA A 86 -15.25 -10.20 4.39
CA ALA A 86 -14.94 -8.78 4.37
C ALA A 86 -15.86 -7.96 5.28
N TYR A 87 -17.18 -8.25 5.22
CA TYR A 87 -18.18 -7.62 6.08
C TYR A 87 -17.88 -7.89 7.55
N ASN A 88 -17.72 -9.16 7.93
CA ASN A 88 -17.46 -9.56 9.32
C ASN A 88 -16.13 -9.01 9.84
N THR A 89 -15.08 -9.00 9.02
CA THR A 89 -13.78 -8.44 9.41
C THR A 89 -13.90 -6.94 9.67
N ARG A 90 -14.56 -6.20 8.76
CA ARG A 90 -14.74 -4.76 8.92
C ARG A 90 -15.63 -4.43 10.12
N ALA A 91 -16.74 -5.16 10.26
CA ALA A 91 -17.69 -5.08 11.37
C ALA A 91 -17.02 -5.39 12.73
N GLY A 92 -16.18 -6.42 12.77
CA GLY A 92 -15.43 -6.80 13.97
C GLY A 92 -14.40 -5.75 14.37
N ILE A 93 -13.63 -5.20 13.41
CA ILE A 93 -12.59 -4.21 13.71
C ILE A 93 -13.18 -2.95 14.36
N ALA A 94 -14.26 -2.35 13.84
CA ALA A 94 -14.76 -1.16 14.52
C ALA A 94 -15.62 -1.45 15.76
N ALA A 95 -16.21 -2.64 15.89
CA ALA A 95 -16.74 -3.08 17.18
C ALA A 95 -15.60 -3.13 18.23
N LEU A 96 -14.44 -3.71 17.88
CA LEU A 96 -13.26 -3.75 18.75
C LEU A 96 -12.70 -2.35 19.06
N LEU A 97 -12.57 -1.48 18.05
CA LEU A 97 -12.12 -0.10 18.28
C LEU A 97 -13.10 0.68 19.15
N ARG A 98 -14.40 0.39 19.07
CA ARG A 98 -15.41 1.00 19.94
C ARG A 98 -15.28 0.49 21.36
N LEU A 99 -15.14 -0.82 21.54
CA LEU A 99 -14.89 -1.44 22.83
C LEU A 99 -13.66 -0.82 23.50
N LEU A 100 -12.56 -0.67 22.75
CA LEU A 100 -11.35 -0.01 23.24
C LEU A 100 -11.57 1.45 23.62
N LYS A 101 -12.34 2.21 22.84
CA LYS A 101 -12.68 3.61 23.17
C LYS A 101 -13.53 3.73 24.45
N LEU A 102 -14.48 2.80 24.65
CA LEU A 102 -15.31 2.76 25.85
C LEU A 102 -14.49 2.36 27.08
N LEU A 103 -13.61 1.36 26.94
CA LEU A 103 -12.64 0.98 27.97
C LEU A 103 -11.73 2.16 28.35
N GLN A 104 -11.21 2.89 27.35
CA GLN A 104 -10.37 4.07 27.57
C GLN A 104 -11.09 5.20 28.30
N ARG A 105 -12.42 5.29 28.16
CA ARG A 105 -13.26 6.27 28.87
C ARG A 105 -13.71 5.80 30.26
N ARG A 106 -13.36 4.58 30.67
CA ARG A 106 -13.76 3.93 31.93
C ARG A 106 -15.28 3.76 32.10
N ASP A 107 -16.03 3.75 31.00
CA ASP A 107 -17.49 3.54 31.01
C ASP A 107 -17.83 2.05 31.02
N TRP A 108 -17.58 1.36 32.14
CA TRP A 108 -17.77 -0.10 32.25
C TRP A 108 -19.22 -0.56 32.04
N LYS A 109 -20.21 0.27 32.39
CA LYS A 109 -21.64 -0.04 32.18
C LYS A 109 -22.04 -0.04 30.70
N ALA A 110 -21.42 0.81 29.88
CA ALA A 110 -21.67 0.89 28.45
C ALA A 110 -20.95 -0.22 27.66
N VAL A 111 -19.94 -0.85 28.26
CA VAL A 111 -19.22 -2.01 27.69
C VAL A 111 -20.06 -3.29 27.79
N THR A 112 -20.85 -3.42 28.86
CA THR A 112 -21.70 -4.60 29.09
C THR A 112 -23.03 -4.55 28.34
N ASP A 113 -23.43 -3.40 27.78
CA ASP A 113 -24.68 -3.26 27.05
C ASP A 113 -24.50 -3.47 25.54
N LEU A 114 -24.85 -4.67 25.06
CA LEU A 114 -24.77 -5.02 23.63
C LEU A 114 -25.64 -4.13 22.75
N ARG A 115 -26.79 -3.64 23.25
CA ARG A 115 -27.65 -2.73 22.46
C ARG A 115 -26.96 -1.40 22.24
N GLN A 116 -26.24 -0.90 23.23
CA GLN A 116 -25.48 0.34 23.12
C GLN A 116 -24.22 0.19 22.24
N LEU A 117 -23.63 -1.02 22.21
CA LEU A 117 -22.48 -1.35 21.36
C LEU A 117 -22.86 -1.43 19.86
N LEU A 118 -24.09 -1.86 19.55
CA LEU A 118 -24.64 -2.05 18.19
C LEU A 118 -25.67 -0.98 17.77
N ASP A 119 -25.80 0.11 18.53
CA ASP A 119 -26.84 1.14 18.38
C ASP A 119 -26.89 1.81 16.98
N GLU A 120 -28.11 2.16 16.54
CA GLU A 120 -28.45 2.65 15.20
C GLU A 120 -27.75 3.97 14.83
N LYS A 121 -27.35 4.77 15.84
CA LYS A 121 -26.58 6.01 15.64
C LYS A 121 -25.24 5.81 14.92
N HIS A 122 -24.76 4.57 14.79
CA HIS A 122 -23.53 4.23 14.09
C HIS A 122 -23.76 3.50 12.74
N LEU A 123 -24.92 3.71 12.09
CA LEU A 123 -25.27 3.16 10.76
C LEU A 123 -24.16 3.32 9.69
N ALA A 124 -23.38 4.41 9.76
CA ALA A 124 -22.26 4.67 8.87
C ALA A 124 -21.19 3.55 8.91
N PHE A 125 -21.01 2.89 10.06
CA PHE A 125 -20.07 1.79 10.20
C PHE A 125 -20.55 0.53 9.47
N ARG A 126 -21.83 0.20 9.59
CA ARG A 126 -22.45 -0.93 8.87
C ARG A 126 -22.42 -0.68 7.36
N LEU A 127 -22.66 0.56 6.93
CA LEU A 127 -22.59 0.93 5.53
C LEU A 127 -21.18 0.74 4.94
N ASP A 128 -20.14 1.13 5.68
CA ASP A 128 -18.75 0.90 5.28
C ASP A 128 -18.39 -0.59 5.19
N ALA A 129 -18.91 -1.41 6.11
CA ALA A 129 -18.71 -2.86 6.09
C ALA A 129 -19.43 -3.51 4.90
N VAL A 130 -20.68 -3.11 4.61
CA VAL A 130 -21.44 -3.60 3.44
C VAL A 130 -20.76 -3.18 2.14
N ARG A 131 -20.34 -1.92 2.02
CA ARG A 131 -19.64 -1.42 0.82
C ARG A 131 -18.35 -2.19 0.54
N LEU A 132 -17.56 -2.47 1.59
CA LEU A 132 -16.34 -3.29 1.46
C LEU A 132 -16.67 -4.74 1.11
N GLY A 133 -17.71 -5.31 1.73
CA GLY A 133 -18.22 -6.64 1.42
C GLY A 133 -18.63 -6.76 -0.05
N LEU A 134 -19.46 -5.83 -0.54
CA LEU A 134 -19.93 -5.80 -1.94
C LEU A 134 -18.75 -5.64 -2.90
N PHE A 135 -17.80 -4.75 -2.57
CA PHE A 135 -16.60 -4.57 -3.37
C PHE A 135 -15.78 -5.87 -3.52
N LEU A 136 -15.45 -6.53 -2.40
CA LEU A 136 -14.64 -7.75 -2.44
C LEU A 136 -15.39 -8.95 -2.99
N GLY A 137 -16.67 -9.11 -2.64
CA GLY A 137 -17.53 -10.19 -3.14
C GLY A 137 -17.77 -10.09 -4.65
N TRP A 138 -18.13 -8.90 -5.15
CA TRP A 138 -18.29 -8.65 -6.59
C TRP A 138 -16.98 -8.84 -7.33
N PHE A 139 -15.88 -8.30 -6.82
CA PHE A 139 -14.60 -8.41 -7.51
C PHE A 139 -14.16 -9.88 -7.64
N THR A 140 -14.20 -10.65 -6.56
CA THR A 140 -13.69 -12.04 -6.55
C THR A 140 -14.62 -13.02 -7.25
N GLY A 141 -15.92 -13.01 -6.91
CA GLY A 141 -16.91 -13.87 -7.57
C GLY A 141 -17.15 -13.43 -9.01
N GLY A 142 -17.26 -12.13 -9.25
CA GLY A 142 -17.42 -11.58 -10.59
C GLY A 142 -16.22 -11.88 -11.48
N TYR A 143 -14.99 -11.78 -10.97
CA TYR A 143 -13.79 -12.18 -11.74
C TYR A 143 -13.86 -13.65 -12.16
N ARG A 144 -14.13 -14.58 -11.24
CA ARG A 144 -14.19 -16.02 -11.56
C ARG A 144 -15.32 -16.33 -12.54
N GLY A 145 -16.51 -15.75 -12.32
CA GLY A 145 -17.64 -15.92 -13.24
C GLY A 145 -17.35 -15.35 -14.63
N LEU A 146 -16.77 -14.16 -14.71
CA LEU A 146 -16.33 -13.56 -15.99
C LEU A 146 -15.22 -14.37 -16.63
N ARG A 147 -14.31 -14.97 -15.86
CA ARG A 147 -13.22 -15.80 -16.37
C ARG A 147 -13.71 -17.07 -17.06
N ALA A 148 -14.81 -17.64 -16.57
CA ALA A 148 -15.51 -18.78 -17.19
C ALA A 148 -16.36 -18.35 -18.40
N LEU A 149 -17.05 -17.20 -18.33
CA LEU A 149 -17.95 -16.73 -19.39
C LEU A 149 -17.23 -16.09 -20.58
N LEU A 150 -16.17 -15.30 -20.37
CA LEU A 150 -15.50 -14.55 -21.45
C LEU A 150 -14.98 -15.43 -22.58
N PRO A 151 -14.32 -16.58 -22.33
CA PRO A 151 -13.86 -17.47 -23.40
C PRO A 151 -15.02 -17.98 -24.27
N VAL A 152 -16.16 -18.31 -23.66
CA VAL A 152 -17.37 -18.74 -24.38
C VAL A 152 -17.90 -17.59 -25.23
N ILE A 153 -18.10 -16.41 -24.64
CA ILE A 153 -18.59 -15.22 -25.33
C ILE A 153 -17.66 -14.80 -26.48
N LEU A 154 -16.35 -14.82 -26.27
CA LEU A 154 -15.35 -14.48 -27.30
C LEU A 154 -15.35 -15.51 -28.44
N ARG A 155 -15.57 -16.80 -28.15
CA ARG A 155 -15.73 -17.85 -29.17
C ARG A 155 -16.99 -17.66 -30.01
N LEU A 156 -18.05 -17.09 -29.44
CA LEU A 156 -19.27 -16.75 -30.19
C LEU A 156 -19.13 -15.49 -31.04
N LEU A 157 -18.37 -14.48 -30.58
CA LEU A 157 -18.27 -13.17 -31.22
C LEU A 157 -17.14 -13.05 -32.24
N LEU A 158 -16.02 -13.77 -32.07
CA LEU A 158 -14.85 -13.64 -32.96
C LEU A 158 -14.81 -14.73 -34.04
N PRO A 159 -14.38 -14.40 -35.27
CA PRO A 159 -14.23 -15.37 -36.34
C PRO A 159 -13.13 -16.41 -36.03
N ARG A 160 -13.42 -17.69 -36.29
CA ARG A 160 -12.57 -18.87 -35.99
C ARG A 160 -11.08 -18.74 -36.38
N LYS A 161 -10.75 -17.96 -37.42
CA LYS A 161 -9.36 -17.76 -37.89
C LYS A 161 -8.46 -17.01 -36.90
N GLN A 162 -9.03 -16.18 -36.02
CA GLN A 162 -8.26 -15.36 -35.08
C GLN A 162 -8.08 -16.04 -33.71
N LEU A 163 -8.73 -17.19 -33.51
CA LEU A 163 -8.91 -17.88 -32.23
C LEU A 163 -8.18 -19.24 -32.14
N GLN A 164 -7.22 -19.51 -33.03
CA GLN A 164 -6.45 -20.77 -33.00
C GLN A 164 -5.47 -20.88 -31.82
N ASP A 165 -5.17 -19.77 -31.14
CA ASP A 165 -4.22 -19.71 -30.03
C ASP A 165 -4.97 -19.68 -28.70
N ASP A 166 -5.32 -20.86 -28.17
CA ASP A 166 -6.03 -21.01 -26.88
C ASP A 166 -5.32 -20.31 -25.72
N LYS A 167 -3.98 -20.17 -25.81
CA LYS A 167 -3.19 -19.44 -24.81
C LYS A 167 -3.49 -17.94 -24.85
N LYS A 168 -3.51 -17.33 -26.03
CA LYS A 168 -3.88 -15.91 -26.18
C LYS A 168 -5.33 -15.65 -25.77
N LEU A 169 -6.23 -16.58 -26.07
CA LEU A 169 -7.62 -16.49 -25.64
C LEU A 169 -7.73 -16.46 -24.09
N LYS A 170 -6.97 -17.32 -23.41
CA LYS A 170 -6.86 -17.33 -21.93
C LYS A 170 -6.26 -16.03 -21.39
N GLU A 171 -5.22 -15.49 -22.02
CA GLU A 171 -4.60 -14.23 -21.60
C GLU A 171 -5.55 -13.02 -21.75
N VAL A 172 -6.24 -12.90 -22.89
CA VAL A 172 -7.21 -11.82 -23.17
C VAL A 172 -8.43 -11.92 -22.27
N SER A 173 -8.91 -13.14 -22.02
CA SER A 173 -10.04 -13.35 -21.09
C SER A 173 -9.69 -12.99 -19.65
N ALA A 174 -8.47 -13.26 -19.18
CA ALA A 174 -8.00 -12.82 -17.87
C ALA A 174 -7.94 -11.27 -17.77
N LEU A 175 -7.40 -10.61 -18.80
CA LEU A 175 -7.36 -9.14 -18.89
C LEU A 175 -8.77 -8.54 -18.87
N GLY A 176 -9.67 -9.06 -19.71
CA GLY A 176 -11.05 -8.58 -19.81
C GLY A 176 -11.85 -8.83 -18.55
N ALA A 177 -11.75 -10.03 -17.96
CA ALA A 177 -12.43 -10.36 -16.71
C ALA A 177 -11.95 -9.46 -15.57
N GLY A 178 -10.64 -9.19 -15.48
CA GLY A 178 -10.08 -8.24 -14.50
C GLY A 178 -10.61 -6.81 -14.68
N ALA A 179 -10.71 -6.33 -15.92
CA ALA A 179 -11.21 -4.99 -16.23
C ALA A 179 -12.70 -4.81 -15.86
N ILE A 180 -13.53 -5.81 -16.18
CA ILE A 180 -14.98 -5.77 -15.96
C ILE A 180 -15.30 -6.01 -14.48
N ALA A 181 -14.65 -6.98 -13.83
CA ALA A 181 -14.84 -7.23 -12.39
C ALA A 181 -14.45 -6.01 -11.53
N ALA A 182 -13.49 -5.20 -12.00
CA ALA A 182 -13.06 -3.98 -11.35
C ALA A 182 -14.11 -2.86 -11.30
N LEU A 183 -15.22 -2.97 -12.05
CA LEU A 183 -16.39 -2.10 -11.87
C LEU A 183 -16.95 -2.17 -10.43
N ALA A 184 -16.58 -3.20 -9.65
CA ALA A 184 -16.77 -3.27 -8.20
C ALA A 184 -16.38 -1.98 -7.46
N LEU A 185 -15.43 -1.19 -7.99
CA LEU A 185 -15.01 0.08 -7.39
C LEU A 185 -16.19 1.05 -7.16
N GLY A 186 -17.28 0.90 -7.94
CA GLY A 186 -18.54 1.61 -7.74
C GLY A 186 -19.13 1.43 -6.33
N PHE A 187 -18.90 0.30 -5.65
CA PHE A 187 -19.37 0.09 -4.28
C PHE A 187 -18.58 0.87 -3.23
N VAL A 188 -17.36 1.30 -3.54
CA VAL A 188 -16.50 2.04 -2.60
C VAL A 188 -16.87 3.52 -2.59
N ASP A 189 -16.72 4.19 -1.45
CA ASP A 189 -16.90 5.64 -1.30
C ASP A 189 -16.05 6.45 -2.28
N ALA A 190 -16.64 7.48 -2.89
CA ALA A 190 -15.96 8.37 -3.83
C ALA A 190 -14.64 8.95 -3.31
N LYS A 191 -14.55 9.25 -2.00
CA LYS A 191 -13.32 9.76 -1.34
C LYS A 191 -12.17 8.75 -1.38
N ARG A 192 -12.47 7.44 -1.37
CA ARG A 192 -11.49 6.35 -1.33
C ARG A 192 -11.20 5.78 -2.72
N ARG A 193 -12.15 5.84 -3.67
CA ARG A 193 -12.00 5.31 -5.04
C ARG A 193 -10.71 5.74 -5.71
N ARG A 194 -10.42 7.04 -5.70
CA ARG A 194 -9.21 7.60 -6.31
C ARG A 194 -7.91 7.07 -5.68
N SER A 195 -7.87 6.98 -4.35
CA SER A 195 -6.70 6.41 -3.65
C SER A 195 -6.50 4.93 -3.98
N LEU A 196 -7.58 4.14 -4.06
CA LEU A 196 -7.51 2.73 -4.45
C LEU A 196 -7.10 2.56 -5.91
N ALA A 197 -7.62 3.38 -6.81
CA ALA A 197 -7.25 3.39 -8.23
C ALA A 197 -5.75 3.65 -8.42
N LEU A 198 -5.21 4.66 -7.74
CA LEU A 198 -3.78 4.96 -7.80
C LEU A 198 -2.92 3.87 -7.15
N TYR A 199 -3.38 3.28 -6.05
CA TYR A 199 -2.68 2.14 -5.45
C TYR A 199 -2.63 0.94 -6.41
N ALA A 200 -3.78 0.56 -6.98
CA ALA A 200 -3.86 -0.49 -7.99
C ALA A 200 -2.96 -0.17 -9.19
N LEU A 201 -2.95 1.07 -9.67
CA LEU A 201 -2.06 1.52 -10.75
C LEU A 201 -0.60 1.29 -10.40
N THR A 202 -0.15 1.69 -9.21
CA THR A 202 1.26 1.49 -8.84
C THR A 202 1.64 0.01 -8.74
N ARG A 203 0.72 -0.86 -8.30
CA ARG A 203 0.95 -2.31 -8.28
C ARG A 203 0.92 -2.92 -9.69
N ALA A 204 0.02 -2.45 -10.55
CA ALA A 204 -0.01 -2.82 -11.96
C ALA A 204 1.27 -2.42 -12.69
N LEU A 205 1.76 -1.19 -12.47
CA LEU A 205 3.03 -0.70 -13.01
C LEU A 205 4.22 -1.50 -12.49
N GLN A 206 4.24 -1.84 -11.20
CA GLN A 206 5.25 -2.73 -10.62
C GLN A 206 5.28 -4.09 -11.32
N CYS A 207 4.10 -4.73 -11.47
CA CYS A 207 3.99 -6.04 -12.12
C CYS A 207 4.38 -5.94 -13.60
N GLY A 208 3.87 -4.94 -14.32
CA GLY A 208 4.19 -4.70 -15.72
C GLY A 208 5.68 -4.44 -15.96
N TYR A 209 6.33 -3.65 -15.10
CA TYR A 209 7.78 -3.43 -15.15
C TYR A 209 8.56 -4.73 -14.95
N ASN A 210 8.20 -5.51 -13.91
CA ASN A 210 8.87 -6.78 -13.62
C ASN A 210 8.70 -7.79 -14.76
N THR A 211 7.50 -7.87 -15.35
CA THR A 211 7.22 -8.71 -16.52
C THR A 211 8.03 -8.26 -17.74
N ALA A 212 8.02 -6.95 -18.05
CA ALA A 212 8.76 -6.41 -19.18
C ALA A 212 10.28 -6.61 -19.04
N LYS A 213 10.79 -6.50 -17.81
CA LYS A 213 12.19 -6.78 -17.47
C LYS A 213 12.52 -8.27 -17.63
N ARG A 214 11.67 -9.19 -17.16
CA ARG A 214 11.88 -10.64 -17.32
C ARG A 214 11.85 -11.06 -18.80
N GLN A 215 10.91 -10.54 -19.56
CA GLN A 215 10.75 -10.84 -20.99
C GLN A 215 11.81 -10.15 -21.88
N LYS A 216 12.77 -9.42 -21.30
CA LYS A 216 13.81 -8.64 -22.00
C LYS A 216 13.25 -7.62 -23.03
N ARG A 217 11.97 -7.27 -22.92
CA ARG A 217 11.29 -6.32 -23.83
C ARG A 217 11.61 -4.87 -23.48
N TRP A 218 11.74 -4.60 -22.18
CA TRP A 218 12.06 -3.26 -21.71
C TRP A 218 13.06 -3.31 -20.56
N HIS A 219 14.16 -2.60 -20.76
CA HIS A 219 15.15 -2.34 -19.73
C HIS A 219 15.31 -0.83 -19.64
N PHE A 220 14.82 -0.25 -18.54
CA PHE A 220 15.05 1.16 -18.27
C PHE A 220 16.58 1.39 -18.20
N TRP A 221 17.12 2.14 -19.17
CA TRP A 221 18.52 2.58 -19.23
C TRP A 221 19.62 1.50 -19.27
N GLY A 222 19.30 0.27 -19.68
CA GLY A 222 20.31 -0.79 -19.85
C GLY A 222 20.99 -1.21 -18.53
N SER A 223 20.73 -2.43 -18.07
CA SER A 223 21.37 -3.07 -16.90
C SER A 223 20.75 -2.80 -15.51
N ASN A 224 21.05 -3.75 -14.61
CA ASN A 224 20.56 -3.92 -13.25
C ASN A 224 20.88 -2.73 -12.34
N TRP A 225 20.09 -1.66 -12.44
CA TRP A 225 20.30 -0.53 -11.56
C TRP A 225 19.99 -0.91 -10.11
N GLN A 226 21.04 -1.02 -9.31
CA GLN A 226 20.95 -1.49 -7.92
C GLN A 226 20.12 -0.56 -7.03
N TYR A 227 19.93 0.69 -7.46
CA TYR A 227 19.29 1.79 -6.73
C TYR A 227 18.00 2.30 -7.40
N GLY A 228 17.38 1.54 -8.30
CA GLY A 228 16.12 1.95 -8.94
C GLY A 228 14.98 2.17 -7.93
N ASP A 229 14.99 1.41 -6.84
CA ASP A 229 14.11 1.60 -5.67
C ASP A 229 14.34 2.95 -4.97
N ALA A 230 15.59 3.33 -4.76
CA ALA A 230 15.97 4.61 -4.18
C ALA A 230 15.62 5.78 -5.10
N LEU A 231 15.82 5.65 -6.41
CA LEU A 231 15.41 6.67 -7.38
C LEU A 231 13.89 6.84 -7.37
N LEU A 232 13.13 5.75 -7.43
CA LEU A 232 11.66 5.80 -7.40
C LEU A 232 11.16 6.48 -6.12
N PHE A 233 11.75 6.13 -4.97
CA PHE A 233 11.48 6.81 -3.71
C PHE A 233 11.82 8.30 -3.79
N SER A 234 12.98 8.66 -4.36
CA SER A 234 13.43 10.06 -4.43
C SER A 234 12.52 10.95 -5.28
N LEU A 235 12.09 10.48 -6.45
CA LEU A 235 11.18 11.22 -7.33
C LEU A 235 9.80 11.38 -6.68
N SER A 236 9.32 10.31 -6.04
CA SER A 236 8.03 10.31 -5.34
C SER A 236 8.03 11.26 -4.14
N SER A 237 9.06 11.17 -3.30
CA SER A 237 9.24 12.00 -2.12
C SER A 237 9.51 13.46 -2.48
N ALA A 238 10.26 13.74 -3.54
CA ALA A 238 10.47 15.09 -4.06
C ALA A 238 9.14 15.76 -4.46
N GLN A 239 8.29 15.03 -5.20
CA GLN A 239 6.96 15.51 -5.58
C GLN A 239 6.07 15.75 -4.36
N VAL A 240 6.07 14.82 -3.38
CA VAL A 240 5.32 14.97 -2.13
C VAL A 240 5.80 16.17 -1.32
N MET A 241 7.11 16.41 -1.24
CA MET A 241 7.65 17.53 -0.48
C MET A 241 7.40 18.87 -1.14
N TYR A 242 7.50 18.93 -2.46
CA TYR A 242 7.03 20.07 -3.22
C TYR A 242 5.54 20.34 -2.95
N ALA A 243 4.70 19.31 -3.00
CA ALA A 243 3.28 19.44 -2.73
C ALA A 243 2.98 19.91 -1.30
N TYR A 244 3.67 19.35 -0.30
CA TYR A 244 3.53 19.73 1.10
C TYR A 244 3.82 21.22 1.33
N VAL A 245 4.91 21.73 0.76
CA VAL A 245 5.30 23.14 0.96
C VAL A 245 4.51 24.08 0.07
N MET A 246 4.34 23.77 -1.22
CA MET A 246 3.81 24.73 -2.20
C MET A 246 2.32 24.56 -2.49
N ARG A 247 1.76 23.36 -2.36
CA ARG A 247 0.35 23.06 -2.71
C ARG A 247 -0.25 22.02 -1.75
N PRO A 248 -0.38 22.31 -0.44
CA PRO A 248 -0.78 21.34 0.57
C PRO A 248 -2.17 20.73 0.34
N ARG A 249 -3.06 21.47 -0.34
CA ARG A 249 -4.42 21.01 -0.71
C ARG A 249 -4.42 19.83 -1.70
N THR A 250 -3.31 19.56 -2.38
CA THR A 250 -3.19 18.45 -3.34
C THR A 250 -2.82 17.12 -2.68
N LEU A 251 -2.47 17.14 -1.41
CA LEU A 251 -2.20 15.93 -0.63
C LEU A 251 -3.49 15.50 0.10
N PRO A 252 -3.70 14.17 0.28
CA PRO A 252 -4.78 13.69 1.13
C PRO A 252 -4.69 14.28 2.54
N PRO A 253 -5.79 14.71 3.15
CA PRO A 253 -5.77 15.49 4.40
C PRO A 253 -5.20 14.69 5.58
N GLU A 254 -5.39 13.37 5.60
CA GLU A 254 -4.81 12.48 6.61
C GLU A 254 -3.28 12.40 6.47
N TYR A 255 -2.80 12.31 5.24
CA TYR A 255 -1.37 12.24 4.93
C TYR A 255 -0.67 13.58 5.20
N PHE A 256 -1.29 14.70 4.82
CA PHE A 256 -0.81 16.04 5.17
C PHE A 256 -0.71 16.23 6.69
N ARG A 257 -1.76 15.86 7.43
CA ARG A 257 -1.77 15.92 8.90
C ARG A 257 -0.70 15.03 9.52
N PHE A 258 -0.44 13.86 8.93
CA PHE A 258 0.65 12.99 9.37
C PHE A 258 2.01 13.67 9.23
N ILE A 259 2.33 14.23 8.05
CA ILE A 259 3.59 14.97 7.82
C ILE A 259 3.68 16.17 8.77
N GLN A 260 2.61 16.95 8.92
CA GLN A 260 2.59 18.12 9.80
C GLN A 260 2.79 17.75 11.28
N ARG A 261 2.19 16.64 11.72
CA ARG A 261 2.30 16.18 13.12
C ARG A 261 3.68 15.63 13.43
N THR A 262 4.31 14.96 12.48
CA THR A 262 5.63 14.34 12.66
C THR A 262 6.77 15.34 12.40
N GLY A 263 6.55 16.32 11.52
CA GLY A 263 7.50 17.34 11.15
C GLY A 263 7.75 18.42 12.23
N PRO A 264 8.90 19.12 12.14
CA PRO A 264 9.29 20.19 13.04
C PRO A 264 8.78 21.58 12.60
N VAL A 265 8.22 21.69 11.38
CA VAL A 265 7.81 22.96 10.78
C VAL A 265 6.35 23.26 11.09
N GLU A 266 6.08 24.45 11.62
CA GLU A 266 4.74 24.93 11.92
C GLU A 266 3.97 25.34 10.66
N LEU A 267 2.65 25.33 10.73
CA LEU A 267 1.79 25.64 9.59
C LEU A 267 1.94 27.10 9.16
N GLU A 268 2.07 27.97 10.15
CA GLU A 268 2.26 29.41 10.00
C GLU A 268 3.56 29.68 9.22
N THR A 269 4.62 28.91 9.47
CA THR A 269 5.88 29.00 8.71
C THR A 269 5.68 28.61 7.24
N LEU A 270 4.88 27.56 6.95
CA LEU A 270 4.57 27.16 5.58
C LEU A 270 3.75 28.22 4.84
N GLU A 271 2.78 28.84 5.52
CA GLU A 271 1.99 29.94 4.96
C GLU A 271 2.87 31.13 4.58
N LEU A 272 3.79 31.54 5.45
CA LEU A 272 4.73 32.62 5.16
C LEU A 272 5.61 32.29 3.94
N VAL A 273 6.13 31.06 3.87
CA VAL A 273 6.92 30.60 2.72
C VAL A 273 6.11 30.66 1.43
N GLN A 274 4.85 30.24 1.44
CA GLN A 274 3.98 30.31 0.28
C GLN A 274 3.65 31.75 -0.13
N GLN A 275 3.40 32.64 0.84
CA GLN A 275 3.09 34.05 0.59
C GLN A 275 4.27 34.76 -0.09
N VAL A 276 5.46 34.66 0.51
CA VAL A 276 6.72 35.22 -0.02
C VAL A 276 6.99 34.69 -1.43
N ASN A 277 6.93 33.37 -1.62
CA ASN A 277 7.25 32.75 -2.90
C ASN A 277 6.22 33.08 -4.02
N ARG A 278 4.95 33.32 -3.65
CA ARG A 278 3.89 33.69 -4.59
C ARG A 278 3.75 35.20 -4.77
N ARG A 279 4.57 36.01 -4.09
CA ARG A 279 4.45 37.48 -4.05
C ARG A 279 3.06 37.94 -3.61
N LEU A 280 2.48 37.21 -2.66
CA LEU A 280 1.24 37.61 -1.99
C LEU A 280 1.59 38.48 -0.78
N PRO A 281 0.70 39.40 -0.36
CA PRO A 281 0.93 40.20 0.83
C PRO A 281 1.12 39.27 2.04
N VAL A 282 2.23 39.47 2.76
CA VAL A 282 2.55 38.66 3.94
C VAL A 282 1.67 39.08 5.10
N ASN A 283 0.95 38.12 5.68
CA ASN A 283 0.00 38.43 6.75
C ASN A 283 0.74 38.64 8.09
N ALA A 284 0.76 39.88 8.58
CA ALA A 284 1.36 40.23 9.87
C ALA A 284 0.77 39.42 11.03
N ALA A 285 -0.52 39.07 10.96
CA ALA A 285 -1.17 38.25 11.99
C ALA A 285 -0.65 36.80 12.01
N THR A 286 -0.26 36.24 10.86
CA THR A 286 0.35 34.90 10.79
C THR A 286 1.77 34.93 11.40
N LEU A 287 2.53 36.00 11.13
CA LEU A 287 3.86 36.18 11.72
C LEU A 287 3.78 36.34 13.24
N GLN A 288 2.89 37.19 13.76
CA GLN A 288 2.70 37.38 15.20
C GLN A 288 2.34 36.07 15.91
N LYS A 289 1.38 35.29 15.38
CA LYS A 289 1.04 33.96 15.92
C LYS A 289 2.23 33.01 15.96
N LEU A 290 3.13 33.10 14.99
CA LEU A 290 4.35 32.29 14.97
C LEU A 290 5.35 32.74 16.05
N LEU A 291 5.51 34.05 16.25
CA LEU A 291 6.37 34.64 17.28
C LEU A 291 5.86 34.31 18.69
N ASP A 292 4.54 34.34 18.92
CA ASP A 292 3.93 33.97 20.20
C ASP A 292 4.25 32.51 20.61
N ARG A 293 4.41 31.62 19.62
CA ARG A 293 4.82 30.23 19.84
C ARG A 293 6.32 30.04 20.00
N LYS A 294 7.13 31.05 19.68
CA LYS A 294 8.59 30.97 19.62
C LYS A 294 9.22 32.08 20.47
N PRO A 295 9.24 31.92 21.81
CA PRO A 295 9.74 32.96 22.71
C PRO A 295 11.23 33.30 22.51
N GLY A 296 12.01 32.46 21.82
CA GLY A 296 13.41 32.73 21.48
C GLY A 296 13.62 33.75 20.34
N ILE A 297 12.54 34.26 19.74
CA ILE A 297 12.61 35.26 18.66
C ILE A 297 12.03 36.60 19.16
N PRO A 298 12.73 37.73 18.94
CA PRO A 298 12.20 39.06 19.26
C PRO A 298 10.84 39.32 18.61
N ARG A 299 9.93 40.00 19.32
CA ARG A 299 8.55 40.27 18.85
C ARG A 299 8.49 41.29 17.71
N ASP A 300 9.53 42.11 17.58
CA ASP A 300 9.76 43.13 16.55
C ASP A 300 10.41 42.57 15.27
N PHE A 301 10.28 41.26 15.03
CA PHE A 301 10.87 40.61 13.85
C PHE A 301 10.30 41.20 12.53
N PRO A 302 11.16 41.63 11.59
CA PRO A 302 10.71 42.26 10.35
C PRO A 302 9.91 41.29 9.48
N LEU A 303 8.92 41.82 8.76
CA LEU A 303 8.14 41.02 7.82
C LEU A 303 9.05 40.49 6.70
N PRO A 304 9.06 39.18 6.44
CA PRO A 304 9.89 38.61 5.38
C PRO A 304 9.36 39.06 4.01
N THR A 305 10.20 39.71 3.20
CA THR A 305 9.83 40.20 1.85
C THR A 305 10.20 39.20 0.76
N ASP A 306 11.47 38.77 0.71
CA ASP A 306 12.02 37.96 -0.38
C ASP A 306 12.32 36.52 0.02
N ILE A 307 12.72 36.30 1.27
CA ILE A 307 13.04 34.98 1.85
C ILE A 307 12.60 34.95 3.31
N VAL A 308 12.03 33.82 3.74
CA VAL A 308 11.74 33.55 5.15
C VAL A 308 13.06 33.21 5.88
N PRO A 309 13.51 34.01 6.86
CA PRO A 309 14.80 33.81 7.52
C PRO A 309 14.89 32.49 8.28
N CYS A 310 16.08 31.87 8.29
CA CYS A 310 16.32 30.60 8.99
C CYS A 310 16.07 30.69 10.51
N ARG A 311 16.17 31.88 11.11
CA ARG A 311 15.84 32.11 12.53
C ARG A 311 14.39 31.74 12.85
N LEU A 312 13.46 31.94 11.91
CA LEU A 312 12.06 31.50 12.06
C LEU A 312 11.92 29.98 11.99
N LEU A 313 12.83 29.26 11.33
CA LEU A 313 12.82 27.79 11.26
C LEU A 313 13.49 27.14 12.48
N HIS A 314 14.51 27.77 13.06
CA HIS A 314 15.29 27.22 14.17
C HIS A 314 15.42 28.25 15.31
N PRO A 315 14.35 28.51 16.09
CA PRO A 315 14.33 29.57 17.11
C PRO A 315 15.35 29.37 18.24
N ASN A 316 15.75 28.12 18.51
CA ASN A 316 16.59 27.76 19.65
C ASN A 316 18.02 27.36 19.22
N ALA A 317 18.48 27.83 18.06
CA ALA A 317 19.79 27.48 17.54
C ALA A 317 20.50 28.71 16.97
N ASP A 318 21.77 28.87 17.34
CA ASP A 318 22.60 29.99 16.88
C ASP A 318 23.13 29.78 15.45
N SER A 319 23.08 28.54 14.96
CA SER A 319 23.47 28.18 13.59
C SER A 319 22.51 27.17 12.95
N CYS A 320 22.47 27.15 11.61
CA CYS A 320 21.66 26.19 10.86
C CYS A 320 22.11 24.72 11.09
N ALA A 321 23.40 24.49 11.39
CA ALA A 321 23.92 23.17 11.71
C ALA A 321 23.37 22.67 13.06
N VAL A 322 23.42 23.50 14.10
CA VAL A 322 22.83 23.18 15.41
C VAL A 322 21.31 23.02 15.28
N GLY A 323 20.65 23.88 14.50
CA GLY A 323 19.23 23.76 14.20
C GLY A 323 18.85 22.42 13.55
N THR A 324 19.68 21.95 12.61
CA THR A 324 19.53 20.63 11.97
C THR A 324 19.65 19.49 12.96
N LEU A 325 20.64 19.55 13.87
CA LEU A 325 20.85 18.52 14.89
C LEU A 325 19.71 18.47 15.92
N LEU A 326 19.25 19.64 16.37
CA LEU A 326 18.09 19.73 17.26
C LEU A 326 16.81 19.23 16.57
N CYS A 327 16.64 19.55 15.29
CA CYS A 327 15.58 19.00 14.46
C CYS A 327 15.65 17.47 14.41
N PHE A 328 16.84 16.90 14.17
CA PHE A 328 17.04 15.45 14.12
C PHE A 328 16.60 14.79 15.43
N LYS A 329 17.12 15.29 16.56
CA LYS A 329 16.79 14.77 17.90
C LYS A 329 15.28 14.83 18.18
N ARG A 330 14.64 15.97 17.87
CA ARG A 330 13.19 16.15 18.08
C ARG A 330 12.37 15.23 17.18
N ALA A 331 12.71 15.13 15.90
CA ALA A 331 12.03 14.26 14.96
C ALA A 331 12.14 12.80 15.40
N PHE A 332 13.35 12.34 15.74
CA PHE A 332 13.61 10.99 16.21
C PHE A 332 12.77 10.64 17.45
N LEU A 333 12.84 11.45 18.52
CA LEU A 333 12.12 11.17 19.76
C LEU A 333 10.59 11.19 19.58
N LYS A 334 10.09 12.05 18.69
CA LYS A 334 8.65 12.20 18.44
C LYS A 334 8.08 11.05 17.62
N THR A 335 8.82 10.53 16.64
CA THR A 335 8.34 9.44 15.78
C THR A 335 8.65 8.07 16.36
N PHE A 336 9.61 7.97 17.29
CA PHE A 336 10.05 6.70 17.86
C PHE A 336 8.92 5.82 18.42
N PRO A 337 8.00 6.31 19.27
CA PRO A 337 6.92 5.49 19.82
C PRO A 337 5.96 4.95 18.75
N LEU A 338 5.71 5.73 17.69
CA LEU A 338 4.84 5.33 16.59
C LEU A 338 5.46 4.15 15.82
N TYR A 339 6.72 4.27 15.41
CA TYR A 339 7.40 3.19 14.68
C TYR A 339 7.63 1.96 15.55
N LEU A 340 7.98 2.15 16.83
CA LEU A 340 8.11 1.04 17.77
C LEU A 340 6.81 0.23 17.86
N SER A 341 5.66 0.91 17.96
CA SER A 341 4.35 0.26 17.93
C SER A 341 4.12 -0.50 16.61
N LEU A 342 4.46 0.10 15.46
CA LEU A 342 4.29 -0.54 14.14
C LEU A 342 5.10 -1.83 13.97
N PHE A 343 6.28 -1.94 14.61
CA PHE A 343 7.08 -3.17 14.58
C PHE A 343 6.64 -4.22 15.61
N ILE A 344 6.16 -3.79 16.79
CA ILE A 344 5.76 -4.72 17.87
C ILE A 344 4.36 -5.30 17.63
N VAL A 345 3.40 -4.46 17.25
CA VAL A 345 1.97 -4.83 17.17
C VAL A 345 1.71 -6.03 16.24
N PRO A 346 2.26 -6.11 15.01
CA PRO A 346 2.04 -7.27 14.15
C PRO A 346 2.54 -8.57 14.80
N GLY A 347 3.70 -8.53 15.46
CA GLY A 347 4.26 -9.69 16.17
C GLY A 347 3.38 -10.14 17.34
N VAL A 348 2.81 -9.20 18.09
CA VAL A 348 1.93 -9.50 19.22
C VAL A 348 0.55 -9.98 18.77
N VAL A 349 -0.04 -9.35 17.74
CA VAL A 349 -1.42 -9.62 17.31
C VAL A 349 -1.50 -10.83 16.38
N ILE A 350 -0.61 -10.91 15.38
CA ILE A 350 -0.69 -11.94 14.33
C ILE A 350 0.10 -13.19 14.74
N HIS A 351 1.25 -13.01 15.39
CA HIS A 351 2.17 -14.10 15.73
C HIS A 351 2.36 -14.28 17.23
N PHE A 352 1.27 -14.15 18.02
CA PHE A 352 1.31 -14.21 19.49
C PHE A 352 2.02 -15.46 20.04
N LYS A 353 1.74 -16.65 19.47
CA LYS A 353 2.41 -17.91 19.85
C LYS A 353 3.93 -17.89 19.65
N ARG A 354 4.42 -17.17 18.63
CA ARG A 354 5.86 -17.02 18.34
C ARG A 354 6.47 -15.96 19.26
N PHE A 355 5.73 -14.88 19.52
CA PHE A 355 6.12 -13.84 20.47
C PHE A 355 6.34 -14.41 21.89
N LEU A 356 5.40 -15.23 22.38
CA LEU A 356 5.52 -15.85 23.70
C LEU A 356 6.71 -16.81 23.82
N ARG A 357 7.13 -17.48 22.73
CA ARG A 357 8.29 -18.38 22.75
C ARG A 357 9.62 -17.65 22.92
N ALA A 358 9.74 -16.42 22.43
CA ALA A 358 10.99 -15.64 22.50
C ALA A 358 10.72 -14.13 22.59
N PRO A 359 10.17 -13.63 23.71
CA PRO A 359 9.71 -12.25 23.83
C PRO A 359 10.88 -11.25 23.76
N PHE A 360 12.00 -11.52 24.46
CA PHE A 360 13.15 -10.63 24.51
C PHE A 360 13.82 -10.47 23.14
N ARG A 361 14.07 -11.58 22.43
CA ARG A 361 14.69 -11.56 21.09
C ARG A 361 13.82 -10.81 20.08
N THR A 362 12.50 -10.99 20.16
CA THR A 362 11.53 -10.30 19.29
C THR A 362 11.51 -8.80 19.60
N LEU A 363 11.56 -8.42 20.87
CA LEU A 363 11.57 -7.02 21.30
C LEU A 363 12.85 -6.31 20.89
N VAL A 364 14.03 -6.90 21.13
CA VAL A 364 15.33 -6.32 20.71
C VAL A 364 15.36 -6.12 19.20
N ARG A 365 14.96 -7.12 18.43
CA ARG A 365 14.90 -7.02 16.96
C ARG A 365 13.93 -5.93 16.50
N SER A 366 12.75 -5.86 17.11
CA SER A 366 11.75 -4.83 16.80
C SER A 366 12.26 -3.43 17.12
N THR A 367 12.92 -3.24 18.26
CA THR A 367 13.54 -1.97 18.65
C THR A 367 14.67 -1.58 17.72
N LEU A 368 15.55 -2.51 17.31
CA LEU A 368 16.61 -2.22 16.33
C LEU A 368 16.03 -1.78 14.97
N ASN A 369 15.01 -2.49 14.49
CA ASN A 369 14.31 -2.14 13.25
C ASN A 369 13.59 -0.79 13.35
N ALA A 370 12.96 -0.52 14.50
CA ALA A 370 12.33 0.77 14.78
C ALA A 370 13.37 1.90 14.83
N THR A 371 14.47 1.73 15.55
CA THR A 371 15.57 2.71 15.61
C THR A 371 16.13 3.01 14.23
N ARG A 372 16.42 1.98 13.41
CA ARG A 372 16.91 2.16 12.04
C ARG A 372 15.93 2.97 11.17
N SER A 373 14.65 2.64 11.25
CA SER A 373 13.60 3.35 10.49
C SER A 373 13.39 4.79 10.96
N ASN A 374 13.49 5.04 12.26
CA ASN A 374 13.45 6.38 12.82
C ASN A 374 14.69 7.20 12.46
N CYS A 375 15.87 6.60 12.44
CA CYS A 375 17.09 7.26 11.95
C CYS A 375 16.95 7.68 10.49
N PHE A 376 16.38 6.82 9.64
CA PHE A 376 16.03 7.17 8.26
C PHE A 376 15.11 8.39 8.21
N LEU A 377 13.96 8.35 8.89
CA LEU A 377 12.98 9.44 8.82
C LEU A 377 13.50 10.75 9.43
N ALA A 378 14.19 10.68 10.58
CA ALA A 378 14.80 11.86 11.21
C ALA A 378 15.90 12.46 10.32
N SER A 379 16.73 11.63 9.69
CA SER A 379 17.74 12.09 8.73
C SER A 379 17.10 12.75 7.51
N PHE A 380 16.01 12.17 6.98
CA PHE A 380 15.28 12.73 5.85
C PHE A 380 14.81 14.16 6.14
N VAL A 381 14.13 14.35 7.27
CA VAL A 381 13.58 15.67 7.66
C VAL A 381 14.69 16.67 7.92
N SER A 382 15.76 16.26 8.62
CA SER A 382 16.91 17.11 8.89
C SER A 382 17.64 17.51 7.62
N LEU A 383 17.94 16.56 6.72
CA LEU A 383 18.64 16.83 5.46
C LEU A 383 17.80 17.72 4.53
N TYR A 384 16.48 17.50 4.47
CA TYR A 384 15.56 18.37 3.73
C TYR A 384 15.67 19.83 4.20
N LEU A 385 15.62 20.03 5.51
CA LEU A 385 15.70 21.35 6.11
C LEU A 385 17.08 21.98 5.91
N SER A 386 18.16 21.20 6.03
CA SER A 386 19.53 21.66 5.75
C SER A 386 19.70 22.12 4.30
N LEU A 387 19.15 21.38 3.32
CA LEU A 387 19.23 21.75 1.91
C LEU A 387 18.46 23.04 1.61
N VAL A 388 17.28 23.24 2.21
CA VAL A 388 16.52 24.49 2.10
C VAL A 388 17.28 25.66 2.75
N CYS A 389 17.86 25.46 3.94
CA CYS A 389 18.65 26.48 4.61
C CYS A 389 19.93 26.83 3.83
N LEU A 390 20.58 25.84 3.22
CA LEU A 390 21.76 26.04 2.38
C LEU A 390 21.42 26.88 1.14
N HIS A 391 20.31 26.56 0.46
CA HIS A 391 19.84 27.35 -0.68
C HIS A 391 19.57 28.82 -0.29
N ARG A 392 18.91 29.05 0.85
CA ARG A 392 18.61 30.39 1.36
C ARG A 392 19.84 31.20 1.77
N ARG A 393 20.97 30.54 2.03
CA ARG A 393 22.25 31.20 2.29
C ARG A 393 22.92 31.68 1.00
N VAL A 394 22.68 30.99 -0.11
CA VAL A 394 23.35 31.24 -1.40
C VAL A 394 22.52 32.16 -2.30
N VAL A 395 21.19 32.12 -2.20
CA VAL A 395 20.29 32.82 -3.12
C VAL A 395 19.51 33.91 -2.39
N SER A 396 19.29 35.05 -3.06
CA SER A 396 18.54 36.19 -2.50
C SER A 396 17.01 36.07 -2.66
N LYS A 397 16.52 35.15 -3.51
CA LYS A 397 15.09 34.89 -3.75
C LYS A 397 14.76 33.40 -3.69
N ASP A 398 13.69 33.03 -3.00
CA ASP A 398 13.30 31.62 -2.84
C ASP A 398 12.55 31.09 -4.08
N HIS A 399 13.08 30.09 -4.77
CA HIS A 399 12.47 29.49 -5.96
C HIS A 399 11.62 28.27 -5.63
N ARG A 400 10.43 28.14 -6.23
CA ARG A 400 9.49 27.01 -5.99
C ARG A 400 10.12 25.64 -6.19
N PHE A 401 11.01 25.54 -7.18
CA PHE A 401 11.62 24.29 -7.59
C PHE A 401 12.62 23.76 -6.56
N ILE A 402 13.16 24.62 -5.66
CA ILE A 402 14.10 24.16 -4.65
C ILE A 402 13.47 23.14 -3.70
N TYR A 403 12.18 23.25 -3.39
CA TYR A 403 11.51 22.31 -2.49
C TYR A 403 11.38 20.92 -3.09
N TYR A 404 11.35 20.82 -4.43
CA TYR A 404 11.44 19.55 -5.14
C TYR A 404 12.88 19.01 -5.06
N LEU A 405 13.89 19.83 -5.39
CA LEU A 405 15.30 19.43 -5.35
C LEU A 405 15.79 19.05 -3.95
N ALA A 406 15.38 19.79 -2.93
CA ALA A 406 15.66 19.48 -1.53
C ALA A 406 15.01 18.16 -1.13
N GLY A 407 13.80 17.87 -1.63
CA GLY A 407 13.15 16.57 -1.44
C GLY A 407 13.92 15.43 -2.11
N LEU A 408 14.42 15.66 -3.33
CA LEU A 408 15.24 14.71 -4.07
C LEU A 408 16.57 14.42 -3.33
N GLY A 409 17.27 15.45 -2.87
CA GLY A 409 18.52 15.31 -2.10
C GLY A 409 18.30 14.66 -0.73
N ALA A 410 17.26 15.05 -0.01
CA ALA A 410 16.90 14.47 1.29
C ALA A 410 16.55 12.98 1.21
N SER A 411 16.02 12.55 0.06
CA SER A 411 15.62 11.17 -0.19
C SER A 411 16.77 10.19 -0.26
N THR A 412 18.02 10.66 -0.40
CA THR A 412 19.22 9.79 -0.33
C THR A 412 19.34 9.03 1.00
N THR A 413 18.70 9.54 2.06
CA THR A 413 18.62 8.88 3.37
C THR A 413 17.89 7.54 3.33
N ILE A 414 17.11 7.23 2.29
CA ILE A 414 16.46 5.92 2.08
C ILE A 414 17.47 4.76 2.03
N LEU A 415 18.73 5.05 1.74
CA LEU A 415 19.80 4.05 1.76
C LEU A 415 20.06 3.49 3.17
N LEU A 416 19.67 4.23 4.23
CA LEU A 416 19.68 3.72 5.60
C LEU A 416 18.70 2.56 5.78
N GLU A 417 17.63 2.46 5.01
CA GLU A 417 16.68 1.34 5.08
C GLU A 417 17.21 0.09 4.34
N PRO A 418 16.81 -1.13 4.75
CA PRO A 418 17.23 -2.36 4.08
C PRO A 418 16.56 -2.46 2.71
N LYS A 419 17.28 -3.04 1.73
CA LYS A 419 16.85 -3.12 0.32
C LYS A 419 15.45 -3.72 0.13
N SER A 420 15.07 -4.71 0.95
CA SER A 420 13.74 -5.33 0.93
C SER A 420 12.59 -4.37 1.25
N ARG A 421 12.83 -3.31 2.03
CA ARG A 421 11.82 -2.34 2.46
C ARG A 421 11.78 -1.08 1.58
N ARG A 422 12.88 -0.74 0.90
CA ARG A 422 12.99 0.46 0.06
C ARG A 422 11.95 0.50 -1.06
N SER A 423 11.77 -0.60 -1.77
CA SER A 423 10.78 -0.69 -2.87
C SER A 423 9.34 -0.55 -2.37
N GLU A 424 9.02 -1.14 -1.23
CA GLU A 424 7.67 -1.02 -0.64
C GLU A 424 7.41 0.40 -0.10
N LEU A 425 8.41 1.05 0.50
CA LEU A 425 8.33 2.47 0.87
C LEU A 425 8.15 3.38 -0.36
N ALA A 426 8.89 3.11 -1.45
CA ALA A 426 8.73 3.83 -2.70
C ALA A 426 7.31 3.69 -3.25
N LEU A 427 6.78 2.46 -3.29
CA LEU A 427 5.42 2.16 -3.76
C LEU A 427 4.33 2.63 -2.80
N TYR A 428 4.65 2.89 -1.53
CA TYR A 428 3.74 3.54 -0.58
C TYR A 428 3.62 5.05 -0.85
N VAL A 429 4.72 5.73 -1.15
CA VAL A 429 4.75 7.18 -1.40
C VAL A 429 4.30 7.52 -2.84
N LEU A 430 4.61 6.66 -3.81
CA LEU A 430 4.34 6.88 -5.23
C LEU A 430 2.87 7.21 -5.55
N PRO A 431 1.85 6.50 -5.04
CA PRO A 431 0.45 6.86 -5.29
C PRO A 431 0.13 8.28 -4.83
N ARG A 432 0.70 8.72 -3.70
CA ARG A 432 0.49 10.08 -3.15
C ARG A 432 1.17 11.15 -4.01
N ALA A 433 2.35 10.83 -4.52
CA ALA A 433 3.07 11.67 -5.46
C ALA A 433 2.30 11.85 -6.78
N LEU A 434 1.84 10.73 -7.37
CA LEU A 434 1.03 10.73 -8.59
C LEU A 434 -0.30 11.46 -8.38
N ASP A 435 -0.94 11.27 -7.23
CA ASP A 435 -2.20 11.94 -6.88
C ASP A 435 -2.05 13.46 -6.90
N SER A 436 -1.04 13.95 -6.17
CA SER A 436 -0.73 15.37 -6.09
C SER A 436 -0.33 15.92 -7.47
N LEU A 437 0.54 15.22 -8.20
CA LEU A 437 0.96 15.63 -9.54
C LEU A 437 -0.24 15.76 -10.49
N ALA A 438 -1.15 14.78 -10.48
CA ALA A 438 -2.36 14.83 -11.30
C ALA A 438 -3.26 16.02 -10.95
N MET A 439 -3.44 16.34 -9.65
CA MET A 439 -4.19 17.55 -9.25
C MET A 439 -3.50 18.83 -9.73
N ILE A 440 -2.17 18.90 -9.64
CA ILE A 440 -1.41 20.08 -10.08
C ILE A 440 -1.48 20.26 -11.60
N LEU A 441 -1.38 19.16 -12.37
CA LEU A 441 -1.51 19.19 -13.83
C LEU A 441 -2.93 19.57 -14.26
N HIS A 442 -3.94 19.09 -13.53
CA HIS A 442 -5.34 19.48 -13.73
C HIS A 442 -5.56 20.98 -13.46
N ASP A 443 -5.04 21.50 -12.34
CA ASP A 443 -5.11 22.94 -12.03
C ASP A 443 -4.40 23.81 -13.06
N ARG A 444 -3.35 23.28 -13.71
CA ARG A 444 -2.62 23.94 -14.81
C ARG A 444 -3.28 23.77 -16.18
N ARG A 445 -4.43 23.10 -16.26
CA ARG A 445 -5.15 22.77 -17.51
C ARG A 445 -4.31 21.97 -18.51
N ILE A 446 -3.29 21.25 -18.05
CA ILE A 446 -2.47 20.36 -18.89
C ILE A 446 -3.18 19.02 -19.10
N CYS A 447 -3.91 18.55 -18.09
CA CYS A 447 -4.73 17.34 -18.18
C CYS A 447 -6.18 17.67 -17.84
N SER A 448 -7.10 17.47 -18.79
CA SER A 448 -8.54 17.51 -18.52
C SER A 448 -8.95 16.23 -17.81
N GLY A 449 -9.59 16.34 -16.64
CA GLY A 449 -10.22 15.18 -16.01
C GLY A 449 -11.38 14.70 -16.85
N PHE A 450 -11.53 13.38 -17.01
CA PHE A 450 -12.72 12.77 -17.60
C PHE A 450 -13.60 12.17 -16.51
N LYS A 451 -14.91 12.18 -16.74
CA LYS A 451 -15.91 11.67 -15.79
C LYS A 451 -15.63 10.18 -15.51
N TYR A 452 -15.57 9.80 -14.24
CA TYR A 452 -15.24 8.44 -13.77
C TYR A 452 -13.84 7.94 -14.12
N GLY A 453 -12.87 8.84 -14.30
CA GLY A 453 -11.49 8.43 -14.62
C GLY A 453 -10.83 7.54 -13.58
N GLU A 454 -11.22 7.62 -12.31
CA GLU A 454 -10.79 6.70 -11.27
C GLU A 454 -11.26 5.26 -11.50
N VAL A 455 -12.45 5.07 -12.08
CA VAL A 455 -12.99 3.73 -12.38
C VAL A 455 -12.25 3.14 -13.57
N ALA A 456 -12.08 3.90 -14.65
CA ALA A 456 -11.31 3.46 -15.82
C ALA A 456 -9.86 3.12 -15.45
N LEU A 457 -9.21 3.96 -14.64
CA LEU A 457 -7.85 3.72 -14.18
C LEU A 457 -7.74 2.45 -13.34
N PHE A 458 -8.69 2.22 -12.42
CA PHE A 458 -8.73 1.02 -11.61
C PHE A 458 -9.00 -0.22 -12.47
N SER A 459 -9.94 -0.16 -13.41
CA SER A 459 -10.21 -1.26 -14.35
C SER A 459 -8.99 -1.63 -15.18
N ALA A 460 -8.29 -0.66 -15.76
CA ALA A 460 -7.05 -0.92 -16.49
C ALA A 460 -5.96 -1.53 -15.58
N SER A 461 -5.86 -1.05 -14.35
CA SER A 461 -4.87 -1.55 -13.38
C SER A 461 -5.17 -2.99 -12.97
N MET A 462 -6.43 -3.30 -12.68
CA MET A 462 -6.87 -4.64 -12.29
C MET A 462 -6.76 -5.64 -13.45
N ALA A 463 -6.99 -5.22 -14.70
CA ALA A 463 -6.74 -6.05 -15.87
C ALA A 463 -5.29 -6.55 -15.89
N VAL A 464 -4.32 -5.64 -15.79
CA VAL A 464 -2.89 -5.97 -15.76
C VAL A 464 -2.55 -6.85 -14.56
N MET A 465 -3.09 -6.54 -13.38
CA MET A 465 -2.85 -7.33 -12.17
C MET A 465 -3.39 -8.77 -12.29
N MET A 466 -4.59 -8.96 -12.85
CA MET A 466 -5.16 -10.30 -13.03
C MET A 466 -4.39 -11.11 -14.06
N HIS A 467 -3.98 -10.48 -15.17
CA HIS A 467 -3.10 -11.11 -16.14
C HIS A 467 -1.78 -11.57 -15.50
N CYS A 468 -1.14 -10.71 -14.71
CA CYS A 468 0.09 -11.06 -14.01
C CYS A 468 -0.12 -12.17 -12.96
N TYR A 469 -1.26 -12.18 -12.28
CA TYR A 469 -1.59 -13.21 -11.29
C TYR A 469 -1.75 -14.60 -11.90
N GLU A 470 -2.33 -14.70 -13.09
CA GLU A 470 -2.53 -16.01 -13.74
C GLU A 470 -1.29 -16.47 -14.51
N HIS A 471 -0.62 -15.56 -15.22
CA HIS A 471 0.38 -15.94 -16.22
C HIS A 471 1.82 -15.62 -15.80
N GLU A 472 2.01 -14.67 -14.88
CA GLU A 472 3.33 -14.10 -14.57
C GLU A 472 3.52 -13.89 -13.05
N THR A 473 3.25 -14.95 -12.28
CA THR A 473 3.23 -14.93 -10.79
C THR A 473 4.52 -14.39 -10.18
N GLU A 474 5.67 -14.67 -10.81
CA GLU A 474 6.99 -14.20 -10.40
C GLU A 474 7.17 -12.68 -10.52
N SER A 475 6.35 -11.99 -11.32
CA SER A 475 6.40 -10.52 -11.44
C SER A 475 5.76 -9.80 -10.27
N MET A 476 4.90 -10.47 -9.52
CA MET A 476 4.13 -9.84 -8.44
C MET A 476 4.95 -9.79 -7.16
N SER A 477 4.70 -8.78 -6.32
CA SER A 477 5.28 -8.81 -4.98
C SER A 477 4.65 -9.97 -4.18
N PRO A 478 5.41 -10.65 -3.31
CA PRO A 478 4.90 -11.78 -2.54
C PRO A 478 3.65 -11.43 -1.72
N PHE A 479 3.57 -10.19 -1.22
CA PHE A 479 2.40 -9.70 -0.49
C PHE A 479 1.14 -9.61 -1.35
N VAL A 480 1.25 -8.99 -2.55
CA VAL A 480 0.09 -8.83 -3.44
C VAL A 480 -0.35 -10.19 -3.95
N TYR A 481 0.61 -11.04 -4.34
CA TYR A 481 0.32 -12.41 -4.76
C TYR A 481 -0.38 -13.21 -3.65
N SER A 482 0.15 -13.22 -2.42
CA SER A 482 -0.45 -13.93 -1.28
C SER A 482 -1.85 -13.42 -0.97
N THR A 483 -2.06 -12.10 -1.02
CA THR A 483 -3.38 -11.49 -0.80
C THR A 483 -4.37 -11.93 -1.87
N MET A 484 -3.99 -11.82 -3.15
CA MET A 484 -4.85 -12.22 -4.26
C MET A 484 -5.14 -13.72 -4.24
N LYS A 485 -4.12 -14.54 -3.99
CA LYS A 485 -4.24 -15.99 -3.81
C LYS A 485 -5.26 -16.34 -2.73
N ARG A 486 -5.21 -15.68 -1.57
CA ARG A 486 -6.15 -15.90 -0.47
C ARG A 486 -7.61 -15.62 -0.85
N PHE A 487 -7.85 -14.59 -1.65
CA PHE A 487 -9.20 -14.14 -1.99
C PHE A 487 -9.76 -14.76 -3.29
N LEU A 488 -8.90 -15.21 -4.21
CA LEU A 488 -9.31 -15.77 -5.50
C LEU A 488 -9.34 -17.29 -5.53
N GLN A 489 -8.59 -17.98 -4.66
CA GLN A 489 -8.58 -19.44 -4.64
C GLN A 489 -9.82 -20.05 -3.97
N THR A 490 -10.46 -21.01 -4.64
CA THR A 490 -11.55 -21.82 -4.08
C THR A 490 -11.04 -23.06 -3.37
N SER A 491 -11.96 -23.77 -2.69
CA SER A 491 -11.69 -25.11 -2.18
C SER A 491 -11.33 -26.09 -3.30
N THR A 492 -11.94 -25.93 -4.47
CA THR A 492 -11.70 -26.78 -5.64
C THR A 492 -10.29 -26.57 -6.18
N ASP A 493 -9.83 -25.32 -6.31
CA ASP A 493 -8.45 -25.03 -6.71
C ASP A 493 -7.43 -25.60 -5.72
N LYS A 494 -7.74 -25.56 -4.42
CA LYS A 494 -6.89 -26.16 -3.38
C LYS A 494 -6.81 -27.68 -3.50
N LYS A 495 -7.94 -28.33 -3.77
CA LYS A 495 -7.98 -29.78 -4.03
C LYS A 495 -7.14 -30.13 -5.25
N GLN A 496 -7.28 -29.41 -6.36
CA GLN A 496 -6.49 -29.64 -7.58
C GLN A 496 -4.99 -29.43 -7.34
N LEU A 497 -4.60 -28.36 -6.65
CA LEU A 497 -3.20 -28.11 -6.29
C LEU A 497 -2.63 -29.21 -5.39
N TYR A 498 -3.43 -29.71 -4.46
CA TYR A 498 -3.05 -30.79 -3.57
C TYR A 498 -2.87 -32.12 -4.33
N VAL A 499 -3.83 -32.49 -5.20
CA VAL A 499 -3.71 -33.67 -6.08
C VAL A 499 -2.46 -33.57 -6.95
N ALA A 500 -2.23 -32.42 -7.60
CA ALA A 500 -1.01 -32.20 -8.40
C ALA A 500 0.28 -32.30 -7.55
N SER A 501 0.23 -31.89 -6.27
CA SER A 501 1.36 -32.03 -5.35
C SER A 501 1.63 -33.50 -4.99
N LEU A 502 0.58 -34.30 -4.84
CA LEU A 502 0.68 -35.75 -4.60
C LEU A 502 1.24 -36.46 -5.82
N GLU A 503 0.72 -36.19 -7.02
CA GLU A 503 1.26 -36.74 -8.27
C GLU A 503 2.75 -36.41 -8.45
N LYS A 504 3.16 -35.19 -8.09
CA LYS A 504 4.58 -34.79 -8.16
C LYS A 504 5.43 -35.54 -7.12
N LYS A 505 4.92 -35.76 -5.92
CA LYS A 505 5.59 -36.61 -4.90
C LYS A 505 5.69 -38.04 -5.39
N GLU A 506 4.64 -38.59 -5.99
CA GLU A 506 4.65 -39.94 -6.57
C GLU A 506 5.68 -40.05 -7.70
N ARG A 507 5.71 -39.11 -8.65
CA ARG A 507 6.73 -39.09 -9.71
C ARG A 507 8.15 -39.05 -9.16
N ARG A 508 8.40 -38.25 -8.11
CA ARG A 508 9.71 -38.21 -7.44
C ARG A 508 10.05 -39.53 -6.75
N ARG A 509 9.06 -40.18 -6.12
CA ARG A 509 9.23 -41.48 -5.46
C ARG A 509 9.48 -42.60 -6.48
N SER A 510 8.76 -42.63 -7.59
CA SER A 510 9.00 -43.56 -8.70
C SER A 510 10.39 -43.35 -9.29
N GLN A 511 10.82 -42.10 -9.50
CA GLN A 511 12.17 -41.78 -9.96
C GLN A 511 13.25 -42.24 -8.97
N SER A 512 13.04 -42.05 -7.66
CA SER A 512 13.98 -42.54 -6.65
C SER A 512 14.07 -44.07 -6.61
N ILE A 513 12.94 -44.77 -6.77
CA ILE A 513 12.90 -46.25 -6.79
C ILE A 513 13.66 -46.79 -8.00
N ILE A 514 13.45 -46.18 -9.18
CA ILE A 514 14.16 -46.55 -10.41
C ILE A 514 15.68 -46.30 -10.27
N GLN A 515 16.08 -45.17 -9.67
CA GLN A 515 17.49 -44.88 -9.40
C GLN A 515 18.12 -45.86 -8.41
N THR A 516 17.41 -46.26 -7.35
CA THR A 516 17.91 -47.26 -6.39
C THR A 516 18.01 -48.66 -6.99
N SER A 517 17.07 -49.05 -7.87
CA SER A 517 17.13 -50.34 -8.58
C SER A 517 18.33 -50.37 -9.55
N ALA A 518 18.51 -49.32 -10.34
CA ALA A 518 19.64 -49.23 -11.27
C ALA A 518 21.00 -49.22 -10.54
N ALA A 519 21.08 -48.64 -9.35
CA ALA A 519 22.29 -48.67 -8.52
C ALA A 519 22.55 -50.05 -7.90
N ALA A 520 21.50 -50.81 -7.56
CA ALA A 520 21.62 -52.17 -7.05
C ALA A 520 22.06 -53.16 -8.15
N ASP A 521 21.53 -53.02 -9.36
CA ASP A 521 21.89 -53.85 -10.52
C ASP A 521 23.31 -53.55 -11.05
N GLY A 522 23.77 -52.29 -10.89
CA GLY A 522 25.15 -51.90 -11.19
C GLY A 522 26.19 -52.38 -10.17
N ALA A 523 25.77 -52.73 -8.95
CA ALA A 523 26.66 -53.22 -7.89
C ALA A 523 26.79 -54.75 -7.87
N THR A 524 25.86 -55.48 -8.50
CA THR A 524 25.92 -56.93 -8.69
C THR A 524 26.63 -57.36 -9.98
N SER A 525 26.97 -56.40 -10.85
CA SER A 525 27.67 -56.61 -12.13
C SER A 525 29.15 -56.18 -12.13
N ALA A 526 29.69 -55.79 -10.96
CA ALA A 526 31.11 -55.57 -10.69
C ALA A 526 31.59 -56.56 -9.64
#